data_AF-A0A7C1I5D6-F1
#
_entry.id   AF-A0A7C1I5D6-F1
#
_cell.length_a   1.000
_cell.length_b   1.000
_cell.length_c   1.000
_cell.angle_alpha   90.00
_cell.angle_beta   90.00
_cell.angle_gamma   90.00
#
_symmetry.space_group_name_H-M   'P 1'
#
loop_
_entity.id
_entity.type
_entity.pdbx_description
1 polymer ?
#
loop_
_entity_poly.entity_id
_entity_poly.type
_entity_poly.pdbx_seq_one_letter_code
_entity_poly.pdbx_strand_id
1 'polypeptide(L)'
;MYDGKRRPYADSVPERTRLQARLFRSAARGHQRRPGAADRTDSSSHTGGIDRTCAGNHAGDVFFIGPSHPTGDDHAERTASRRACPAGYAAQIETQQTIDSLRGIEGIIAREYFAALVKVFEGLDLNFSGRVRRPPTDPVNAVLSYTYILLTEHCACALQTTRFDIYLGFMHKPNRNAPALALDFVEQFRQPIADRFVMLLFNKKILQAADFNPGPMHSVLLTESAKRTLITQWEQFLETPQRLLENQPHLSPRDLLYRQAEAFEAAIRDKKSYTHYRLCL
;
A
#
# COMPACT_ATOMS: atom_id res chain seq x y z
N MET A 1 -37.02 -13.67 32.53
CA MET A 1 -37.19 -12.23 32.28
C MET A 1 -35.83 -11.57 32.37
N TYR A 2 -35.24 -11.22 31.23
CA TYR A 2 -34.02 -10.41 31.13
C TYR A 2 -34.40 -9.23 30.25
N ASP A 3 -34.72 -8.10 30.88
CA ASP A 3 -34.83 -6.79 30.24
C ASP A 3 -33.42 -6.18 30.20
N GLY A 4 -33.01 -5.68 29.04
CA GLY A 4 -31.64 -5.27 28.79
C GLY A 4 -31.45 -4.83 27.34
N LYS A 5 -32.22 -3.81 26.95
CA LYS A 5 -32.16 -3.01 25.72
C LYS A 5 -30.81 -3.11 24.97
N ARG A 6 -30.75 -3.99 23.96
CA ARG A 6 -29.75 -3.89 22.88
C ARG A 6 -30.06 -2.62 22.10
N ARG A 7 -29.19 -1.61 22.19
CA ARG A 7 -29.26 -0.47 21.26
C ARG A 7 -28.89 -0.98 19.87
N PRO A 8 -29.71 -0.78 18.84
CA PRO A 8 -29.34 -1.16 17.48
C PRO A 8 -28.24 -0.22 16.98
N TYR A 9 -27.07 -0.76 16.65
CA TYR A 9 -26.02 -0.07 15.86
C TYR A 9 -26.40 -0.08 14.38
N ALA A 10 -27.65 0.26 14.10
CA ALA A 10 -28.24 0.37 12.78
C ALA A 10 -29.16 1.57 12.90
N ASP A 11 -28.62 2.75 12.55
CA ASP A 11 -29.34 3.85 11.91
C ASP A 11 -28.46 5.12 11.92
N SER A 12 -27.95 5.43 10.72
CA SER A 12 -27.56 6.74 10.19
C SER A 12 -26.26 6.65 9.38
N VAL A 13 -26.40 6.22 8.13
CA VAL A 13 -25.44 6.41 7.03
C VAL A 13 -24.79 7.82 7.00
N PRO A 14 -25.44 8.92 7.45
CA PRO A 14 -24.81 10.25 7.56
C PRO A 14 -23.74 10.43 8.67
N GLU A 15 -23.75 9.65 9.76
CA GLU A 15 -22.70 9.77 10.80
C GLU A 15 -21.39 9.08 10.40
N ARG A 16 -21.46 8.03 9.57
CA ARG A 16 -20.29 7.31 9.04
C ARG A 16 -19.46 8.19 8.11
N THR A 17 -20.13 8.99 7.27
CA THR A 17 -19.50 10.00 6.40
C THR A 17 -18.88 11.14 7.22
N ARG A 18 -19.41 11.48 8.40
CA ARG A 18 -18.85 12.50 9.30
C ARG A 18 -17.65 12.01 10.12
N LEU A 19 -17.59 10.72 10.45
CA LEU A 19 -16.44 10.12 11.14
C LEU A 19 -15.27 9.93 10.16
N GLN A 20 -15.58 9.50 8.94
CA GLN A 20 -14.72 9.60 7.75
C GLN A 20 -14.15 11.04 7.67
N ALA A 21 -14.98 12.06 7.42
CA ALA A 21 -14.57 13.49 7.33
C ALA A 21 -13.56 14.02 8.36
N ARG A 22 -13.68 13.58 9.62
CA ARG A 22 -12.93 14.13 10.75
C ARG A 22 -11.55 13.48 10.91
N LEU A 23 -11.41 12.20 10.59
CA LEU A 23 -10.12 11.50 10.65
C LEU A 23 -9.12 12.04 9.61
N PHE A 24 -9.60 12.59 8.50
CA PHE A 24 -8.74 13.00 7.38
C PHE A 24 -8.51 14.52 7.26
N ARG A 25 -9.23 15.39 7.98
CA ARG A 25 -9.02 16.87 7.95
C ARG A 25 -7.77 17.36 8.67
N SER A 26 -7.20 16.56 9.58
CA SER A 26 -6.05 16.99 10.39
C SER A 26 -4.71 16.92 9.64
N ALA A 27 -4.68 16.37 8.42
CA ALA A 27 -3.45 16.28 7.62
C ALA A 27 -3.12 17.54 6.80
N ALA A 28 -4.01 18.54 6.73
CA ALA A 28 -3.84 19.73 5.88
C ALA A 28 -3.41 21.03 6.62
N ARG A 29 -3.11 20.98 7.92
CA ARG A 29 -2.60 22.16 8.66
C ARG A 29 -1.39 21.80 9.52
N GLY A 30 -0.26 21.66 8.85
CA GLY A 30 1.02 21.35 9.48
C GLY A 30 2.20 22.25 9.08
N HIS A 31 2.00 23.35 8.35
CA HIS A 31 3.02 24.41 8.25
C HIS A 31 2.44 25.71 7.69
N GLN A 32 1.99 26.62 8.57
CA GLN A 32 2.13 28.07 8.37
C GLN A 32 1.84 28.80 9.69
N ARG A 33 2.67 29.81 9.94
CA ARG A 33 2.82 30.58 11.18
C ARG A 33 1.54 31.34 11.56
N ARG A 34 1.26 31.48 12.86
CA ARG A 34 0.33 32.50 13.40
C ARG A 34 0.92 33.91 13.17
N PRO A 35 0.10 34.95 12.90
CA PRO A 35 -0.49 35.74 13.99
C PRO A 35 -1.90 36.31 13.70
N GLY A 36 -2.59 36.78 14.75
CA GLY A 36 -3.64 37.81 14.66
C GLY A 36 -5.07 37.35 14.97
N ALA A 37 -5.65 37.91 16.03
CA ALA A 37 -7.03 37.73 16.46
C ALA A 37 -7.98 38.72 15.75
N ALA A 38 -9.23 38.31 15.48
CA ALA A 38 -10.47 39.05 15.79
C ALA A 38 -11.72 38.46 15.08
N ASP A 39 -12.67 38.04 15.91
CA ASP A 39 -14.11 38.34 15.90
C ASP A 39 -15.12 37.82 14.84
N ARG A 40 -16.23 37.32 15.41
CA ARG A 40 -17.66 37.35 15.02
C ARG A 40 -18.26 36.50 13.85
N THR A 41 -19.04 35.51 14.30
CA THR A 41 -20.47 35.20 14.00
C THR A 41 -20.97 34.75 12.62
N ASP A 42 -21.45 33.49 12.62
CA ASP A 42 -22.80 33.00 12.25
C ASP A 42 -23.14 32.50 10.83
N SER A 43 -23.95 31.44 10.84
CA SER A 43 -24.84 30.86 9.82
C SER A 43 -24.31 29.94 8.68
N SER A 44 -24.73 28.68 8.81
CA SER A 44 -25.30 27.78 7.78
C SER A 44 -24.53 27.46 6.48
N SER A 45 -23.97 26.24 6.42
CA SER A 45 -23.99 25.28 5.28
C SER A 45 -22.91 24.20 5.46
N HIS A 46 -23.13 23.29 6.41
CA HIS A 46 -22.15 22.25 6.81
C HIS A 46 -22.38 20.91 6.07
N THR A 47 -22.00 20.84 4.79
CA THR A 47 -21.83 19.57 4.05
C THR A 47 -20.69 19.71 3.04
N GLY A 48 -19.45 19.53 3.50
CA GLY A 48 -18.30 19.59 2.60
C GLY A 48 -17.01 19.17 3.29
N GLY A 49 -16.45 18.03 2.87
CA GLY A 49 -15.09 17.58 3.16
C GLY A 49 -15.03 16.20 3.81
N ILE A 50 -14.82 15.16 3.00
CA ILE A 50 -14.58 13.77 3.38
C ILE A 50 -13.34 13.21 2.66
N ASP A 51 -12.44 12.60 3.45
CA ASP A 51 -11.43 11.54 3.24
C ASP A 51 -10.43 11.51 2.09
N ARG A 52 -9.12 11.64 2.41
CA ARG A 52 -8.01 11.66 1.44
C ARG A 52 -6.63 11.20 1.96
N THR A 53 -6.43 9.93 2.36
CA THR A 53 -5.05 9.42 2.61
C THR A 53 -4.75 7.99 2.13
N CYS A 54 -5.73 7.21 1.63
CA CYS A 54 -5.46 5.84 1.16
C CYS A 54 -4.99 5.75 -0.31
N ALA A 55 -5.21 6.79 -1.13
CA ALA A 55 -4.94 6.73 -2.58
C ALA A 55 -3.47 7.04 -2.99
N GLY A 56 -2.58 7.31 -2.03
CA GLY A 56 -1.28 7.92 -2.29
C GLY A 56 -0.11 6.97 -2.61
N ASN A 57 -0.25 5.65 -2.47
CA ASN A 57 0.92 4.76 -2.50
C ASN A 57 1.29 4.20 -3.87
N HIS A 58 0.48 4.43 -4.90
CA HIS A 58 0.74 3.77 -6.17
C HIS A 58 1.88 4.38 -6.99
N ALA A 59 2.24 5.66 -6.77
CA ALA A 59 3.10 6.41 -7.69
C ALA A 59 4.46 6.77 -7.11
N GLY A 60 4.62 6.71 -5.79
CA GLY A 60 5.56 7.57 -5.06
C GLY A 60 7.03 7.20 -5.18
N ASP A 61 7.33 5.93 -4.95
CA ASP A 61 8.62 5.59 -4.33
C ASP A 61 9.48 4.63 -5.18
N VAL A 62 9.07 4.32 -6.41
CA VAL A 62 9.78 3.36 -7.29
C VAL A 62 10.11 3.99 -8.64
N PHE A 63 10.80 5.13 -8.59
CA PHE A 63 11.49 5.65 -9.76
C PHE A 63 12.98 5.80 -9.44
N PHE A 64 13.69 4.69 -9.24
CA PHE A 64 15.13 4.57 -9.48
C PHE A 64 15.60 3.11 -9.27
N ILE A 65 15.62 2.29 -10.33
CA ILE A 65 16.44 1.07 -10.39
C ILE A 65 17.04 1.00 -11.81
N GLY A 66 18.10 1.77 -12.05
CA GLY A 66 18.99 1.61 -13.19
C GLY A 66 20.18 0.71 -12.83
N PRO A 67 20.86 0.10 -13.82
CA PRO A 67 21.93 -0.86 -13.59
C PRO A 67 23.12 -0.23 -12.86
N SER A 68 23.71 -1.01 -11.95
CA SER A 68 24.92 -0.66 -11.20
C SER A 68 26.14 -0.56 -12.11
N HIS A 69 26.43 0.68 -12.56
CA HIS A 69 27.74 1.36 -12.73
C HIS A 69 27.63 2.42 -13.84
N PRO A 70 27.94 3.70 -13.54
CA PRO A 70 29.23 4.22 -13.96
C PRO A 70 29.92 5.11 -12.90
N THR A 71 31.19 5.34 -13.16
CA THR A 71 32.19 6.09 -12.39
C THR A 71 31.92 7.61 -12.34
N GLY A 72 32.17 8.22 -11.18
CA GLY A 72 32.52 9.65 -11.05
C GLY A 72 31.43 10.63 -10.61
N ASP A 73 31.62 11.24 -9.43
CA ASP A 73 31.31 12.63 -9.02
C ASP A 73 29.89 13.25 -9.05
N ASP A 74 28.78 12.49 -9.08
CA ASP A 74 27.41 13.06 -8.99
C ASP A 74 26.68 12.84 -7.64
N HIS A 75 27.31 13.19 -6.51
CA HIS A 75 26.70 12.98 -5.18
C HIS A 75 25.66 14.05 -4.77
N ALA A 76 25.76 15.28 -5.27
CA ALA A 76 24.88 16.39 -4.82
C ALA A 76 23.51 16.39 -5.52
N GLU A 77 23.45 16.09 -6.82
CA GLU A 77 22.20 16.00 -7.60
C GLU A 77 21.32 14.81 -7.19
N ARG A 78 21.94 13.73 -6.68
CA ARG A 78 21.25 12.53 -6.15
C ARG A 78 20.38 12.79 -4.92
N THR A 79 20.56 13.92 -4.22
CA THR A 79 19.79 14.23 -2.99
C THR A 79 18.49 14.97 -3.30
N ALA A 80 18.44 15.72 -4.41
CA ALA A 80 17.26 16.49 -4.80
C ALA A 80 16.21 15.65 -5.56
N SER A 81 16.65 14.61 -6.28
CA SER A 81 15.77 13.74 -7.08
C SER A 81 15.06 12.64 -6.28
N ARG A 82 15.40 12.44 -5.00
CA ARG A 82 14.86 11.39 -4.11
C ARG A 82 13.43 11.63 -3.59
N ARG A 83 12.78 12.75 -3.93
CA ARG A 83 11.58 13.23 -3.23
C ARG A 83 10.29 13.29 -4.03
N ALA A 84 10.27 12.84 -5.26
CA ALA A 84 9.09 13.03 -6.09
C ALA A 84 8.33 11.71 -6.30
N CYS A 85 7.28 11.52 -5.50
CA CYS A 85 6.03 11.07 -6.11
C CYS A 85 5.80 11.93 -7.35
N PRO A 86 5.42 11.38 -8.53
CA PRO A 86 5.16 12.18 -9.72
C PRO A 86 4.28 13.34 -9.29
N ALA A 87 4.86 14.54 -9.24
CA ALA A 87 4.37 15.62 -8.38
C ALA A 87 2.95 16.09 -8.77
N GLY A 88 2.44 15.62 -9.91
CA GLY A 88 1.08 15.87 -10.39
C GLY A 88 -0.03 15.07 -9.71
N TYR A 89 0.19 13.82 -9.29
CA TYR A 89 -0.94 12.98 -8.82
C TYR A 89 -1.39 13.32 -7.40
N ALA A 90 -0.49 13.74 -6.52
CA ALA A 90 -0.84 14.12 -5.14
C ALA A 90 -1.88 15.26 -5.11
N ALA A 91 -1.66 16.31 -5.89
CA ALA A 91 -2.61 17.42 -6.02
C ALA A 91 -3.94 16.96 -6.64
N GLN A 92 -3.91 16.07 -7.64
CA GLN A 92 -5.12 15.54 -8.26
C GLN A 92 -5.94 14.70 -7.29
N ILE A 93 -5.31 13.82 -6.50
CA ILE A 93 -5.94 13.01 -5.46
C ILE A 93 -6.63 13.91 -4.44
N GLU A 94 -5.97 15.00 -4.03
CA GLU A 94 -6.54 15.95 -3.10
C GLU A 94 -7.81 16.61 -3.65
N THR A 95 -7.93 16.82 -4.95
CA THR A 95 -9.13 17.47 -5.52
C THR A 95 -10.33 16.55 -5.73
N GLN A 96 -10.17 15.22 -5.67
CA GLN A 96 -11.25 14.29 -5.96
C GLN A 96 -12.32 14.25 -4.86
N GLN A 97 -13.58 14.06 -5.27
CA GLN A 97 -14.74 14.00 -4.37
C GLN A 97 -15.42 12.63 -4.31
N THR A 98 -15.03 11.70 -5.20
CA THR A 98 -15.63 10.37 -5.26
C THR A 98 -14.57 9.29 -5.20
N ILE A 99 -14.94 8.14 -4.62
CA ILE A 99 -14.08 6.96 -4.54
C ILE A 99 -13.76 6.42 -5.94
N ASP A 100 -14.69 6.51 -6.90
CA ASP A 100 -14.47 6.01 -8.25
C ASP A 100 -13.45 6.86 -9.02
N SER A 101 -13.45 8.19 -8.81
CA SER A 101 -12.40 9.07 -9.34
C SER A 101 -11.02 8.73 -8.77
N LEU A 102 -10.94 8.44 -7.46
CA LEU A 102 -9.69 8.01 -6.82
C LEU A 102 -9.18 6.68 -7.39
N ARG A 103 -10.07 5.71 -7.61
CA ARG A 103 -9.73 4.43 -8.28
C ARG A 103 -9.24 4.64 -9.71
N GLY A 104 -9.80 5.62 -10.43
CA GLY A 104 -9.35 6.00 -11.77
C GLY A 104 -7.89 6.48 -11.77
N ILE A 105 -7.54 7.37 -10.83
CA ILE A 105 -6.16 7.84 -10.65
C ILE A 105 -5.24 6.68 -10.27
N GLU A 106 -5.64 5.84 -9.31
CA GLU A 106 -4.91 4.62 -8.95
C GLU A 106 -4.63 3.72 -10.15
N GLY A 107 -5.60 3.53 -11.05
CA GLY A 107 -5.41 2.73 -12.27
C GLY A 107 -4.36 3.31 -13.22
N ILE A 108 -4.36 4.64 -13.40
CA ILE A 108 -3.35 5.33 -14.23
C ILE A 108 -1.96 5.14 -13.63
N ILE A 109 -1.85 5.38 -12.33
CA ILE A 109 -0.60 5.24 -11.60
C ILE A 109 -0.09 3.79 -11.68
N ALA A 110 -0.95 2.80 -11.43
CA ALA A 110 -0.57 1.40 -11.49
C ALA A 110 -0.03 1.02 -12.88
N ARG A 111 -0.64 1.55 -13.95
CA ARG A 111 -0.16 1.33 -15.32
C ARG A 111 1.25 1.90 -15.52
N GLU A 112 1.50 3.13 -15.08
CA GLU A 112 2.82 3.76 -15.16
C GLU A 112 3.87 2.99 -14.34
N TYR A 113 3.50 2.59 -13.12
CA TYR A 113 4.34 1.78 -12.24
C TYR A 113 4.75 0.46 -12.90
N PHE A 114 3.78 -0.33 -13.41
CA PHE A 114 4.11 -1.61 -14.04
C PHE A 114 4.87 -1.45 -15.35
N ALA A 115 4.66 -0.36 -16.10
CA ALA A 115 5.48 -0.05 -17.27
C ALA A 115 6.94 0.23 -16.89
N ALA A 116 7.18 0.88 -15.75
CA ALA A 116 8.54 1.04 -15.22
C ALA A 116 9.11 -0.29 -14.69
N LEU A 117 8.28 -1.10 -14.02
CA LEU A 117 8.70 -2.39 -13.47
C LEU A 117 9.13 -3.37 -14.57
N VAL A 118 8.49 -3.35 -15.74
CA VAL A 118 8.89 -4.17 -16.91
C VAL A 118 10.38 -4.00 -17.23
N LYS A 119 10.88 -2.75 -17.17
CA LYS A 119 12.29 -2.44 -17.45
C LYS A 119 13.27 -3.09 -16.49
N VAL A 120 12.84 -3.38 -15.25
CA VAL A 120 13.68 -4.05 -14.25
C VAL A 120 13.92 -5.52 -14.60
N PHE A 121 12.99 -6.15 -15.32
CA PHE A 121 13.07 -7.55 -15.71
C PHE A 121 13.56 -7.75 -17.15
N GLU A 122 13.92 -6.67 -17.86
CA GLU A 122 14.49 -6.75 -19.21
C GLU A 122 15.80 -7.57 -19.17
N GLY A 123 15.90 -8.57 -20.05
CA GLY A 123 17.07 -9.45 -20.16
C GLY A 123 17.08 -10.69 -19.26
N LEU A 124 16.00 -10.96 -18.50
CA LEU A 124 15.91 -12.15 -17.63
C LEU A 124 15.17 -13.35 -18.24
N ASP A 125 14.79 -13.30 -19.53
CA ASP A 125 14.02 -14.34 -20.23
C ASP A 125 12.71 -14.77 -19.51
N LEU A 126 12.04 -13.82 -18.85
CA LEU A 126 10.80 -14.06 -18.10
C LEU A 126 9.52 -13.63 -18.83
N ASN A 127 9.64 -13.00 -20.00
CA ASN A 127 8.52 -12.50 -20.82
C ASN A 127 7.52 -11.61 -20.06
N PHE A 128 7.99 -10.85 -19.06
CA PHE A 128 7.14 -9.96 -18.28
C PHE A 128 6.83 -8.66 -19.05
N SER A 129 5.58 -8.47 -19.46
CA SER A 129 5.13 -7.30 -20.23
C SER A 129 4.20 -6.36 -19.47
N GLY A 130 3.97 -6.62 -18.17
CA GLY A 130 3.08 -5.85 -17.31
C GLY A 130 2.22 -6.75 -16.42
N ARG A 131 1.40 -6.14 -15.55
CA ARG A 131 0.62 -6.91 -14.56
C ARG A 131 -0.58 -7.61 -15.18
N VAL A 132 -0.57 -8.95 -15.13
CA VAL A 132 -1.70 -9.82 -15.47
C VAL A 132 -2.05 -10.69 -14.26
N ARG A 133 -3.26 -10.51 -13.71
CA ARG A 133 -3.65 -11.12 -12.44
C ARG A 133 -4.33 -12.49 -12.58
N ARG A 134 -5.19 -12.68 -13.60
CA ARG A 134 -6.12 -13.82 -13.67
C ARG A 134 -6.35 -14.29 -15.12
N PRO A 135 -5.78 -15.42 -15.53
CA PRO A 135 -4.67 -16.13 -14.88
C PRO A 135 -3.33 -15.37 -15.02
N PRO A 136 -2.33 -15.62 -14.14
CA PRO A 136 -0.96 -15.13 -14.37
C PRO A 136 -0.36 -15.82 -15.59
N THR A 137 0.18 -15.05 -16.54
CA THR A 137 0.63 -15.55 -17.86
C THR A 137 2.14 -15.73 -17.98
N ASP A 138 2.89 -15.35 -16.94
CA ASP A 138 4.35 -15.38 -16.91
C ASP A 138 4.88 -15.60 -15.48
N PRO A 139 6.16 -15.99 -15.32
CA PRO A 139 6.79 -16.23 -14.02
C PRO A 139 6.67 -15.05 -13.03
N VAL A 140 6.87 -13.81 -13.49
CA VAL A 140 6.84 -12.63 -12.62
C VAL A 140 5.43 -12.40 -12.09
N ASN A 141 4.41 -12.49 -12.96
CA ASN A 141 3.01 -12.39 -12.57
C ASN A 141 2.56 -13.52 -11.63
N ALA A 142 3.10 -14.73 -11.79
CA ALA A 142 2.82 -15.84 -10.88
C ALA A 142 3.37 -15.55 -9.47
N VAL A 143 4.64 -15.12 -9.37
CA VAL A 143 5.28 -14.77 -8.10
C VAL A 143 4.62 -13.55 -7.45
N LEU A 144 4.37 -12.46 -8.20
CA LEU A 144 3.68 -11.27 -7.69
C LEU A 144 2.30 -11.62 -7.12
N SER A 145 1.52 -12.44 -7.82
CA SER A 145 0.20 -12.87 -7.35
C SER A 145 0.31 -13.66 -6.05
N TYR A 146 1.27 -14.57 -5.96
CA TYR A 146 1.51 -15.37 -4.77
C TYR A 146 1.94 -14.51 -3.59
N THR A 147 2.94 -13.65 -3.77
CA THR A 147 3.46 -12.75 -2.73
C THR A 147 2.40 -11.76 -2.25
N TYR A 148 1.54 -11.24 -3.14
CA TYR A 148 0.45 -10.36 -2.72
C TYR A 148 -0.57 -11.07 -1.84
N ILE A 149 -0.85 -12.36 -2.10
CA ILE A 149 -1.72 -13.16 -1.23
C ILE A 149 -1.09 -13.29 0.16
N LEU A 150 0.19 -13.71 0.22
CA LEU A 150 0.91 -13.84 1.50
C LEU A 150 0.94 -12.53 2.28
N LEU A 151 1.30 -11.42 1.61
CA LEU A 151 1.37 -10.11 2.25
C LEU A 151 0.00 -9.65 2.76
N THR A 152 -1.07 -9.91 2.01
CA THR A 152 -2.44 -9.58 2.44
C THR A 152 -2.82 -10.38 3.69
N GLU A 153 -2.42 -11.65 3.77
CA GLU A 153 -2.67 -12.49 4.95
C GLU A 153 -1.90 -11.96 6.17
N HIS A 154 -0.61 -11.61 6.04
CA HIS A 154 0.13 -11.00 7.15
C HIS A 154 -0.47 -9.66 7.60
N CYS A 155 -0.96 -8.84 6.66
CA CYS A 155 -1.70 -7.62 6.97
C CYS A 155 -2.99 -7.92 7.73
N ALA A 156 -3.74 -8.95 7.33
CA ALA A 156 -4.94 -9.39 8.03
C ALA A 156 -4.62 -9.86 9.45
N CYS A 157 -3.58 -10.67 9.65
CA CYS A 157 -3.11 -11.10 10.97
C CYS A 157 -2.72 -9.90 11.85
N ALA A 158 -1.96 -8.94 11.32
CA ALA A 158 -1.57 -7.73 12.06
C ALA A 158 -2.77 -6.87 12.45
N LEU A 159 -3.78 -6.75 11.59
CA LEU A 159 -5.03 -6.05 11.92
C LEU A 159 -5.85 -6.81 12.95
N GLN A 160 -5.89 -8.15 12.90
CA GLN A 160 -6.61 -8.98 13.86
C GLN A 160 -6.02 -8.94 15.27
N THR A 161 -4.72 -8.65 15.42
CA THR A 161 -4.14 -8.39 16.75
C THR A 161 -4.59 -7.07 17.36
N THR A 162 -5.25 -6.21 16.57
CA THR A 162 -5.89 -4.98 17.03
C THR A 162 -7.40 -5.17 17.16
N ARG A 163 -8.14 -4.10 17.47
CA ARG A 163 -9.60 -4.14 17.68
C ARG A 163 -10.42 -4.00 16.39
N PHE A 164 -9.82 -4.19 15.22
CA PHE A 164 -10.51 -4.02 13.95
C PHE A 164 -11.34 -5.23 13.52
N ASP A 165 -12.50 -4.94 12.91
CA ASP A 165 -13.19 -5.90 12.06
C ASP A 165 -12.60 -5.81 10.64
N ILE A 166 -11.83 -6.82 10.24
CA ILE A 166 -11.10 -6.86 8.97
C ILE A 166 -12.00 -6.87 7.72
N TYR A 167 -13.29 -7.12 7.86
CA TYR A 167 -14.25 -7.12 6.74
C TYR A 167 -14.82 -5.73 6.44
N LEU A 168 -14.52 -4.73 7.28
CA LEU A 168 -14.98 -3.35 7.11
C LEU A 168 -13.91 -2.47 6.46
N GLY A 169 -13.86 -2.49 5.14
CA GLY A 169 -12.99 -1.61 4.34
C GLY A 169 -13.50 -0.18 4.20
N PHE A 170 -12.58 0.73 3.89
CA PHE A 170 -12.81 2.13 3.52
C PHE A 170 -12.91 2.29 2.00
N MET A 171 -11.92 1.78 1.26
CA MET A 171 -11.85 1.89 -0.21
C MET A 171 -12.48 0.68 -0.87
N HIS A 172 -12.21 -0.52 -0.37
CA HIS A 172 -12.86 -1.74 -0.85
C HIS A 172 -14.27 -1.86 -0.29
N LYS A 173 -15.24 -2.21 -1.16
CA LYS A 173 -16.61 -2.47 -0.73
C LYS A 173 -16.60 -3.62 0.28
N PRO A 174 -17.29 -3.51 1.43
CA PRO A 174 -17.44 -4.61 2.36
C PRO A 174 -18.02 -5.83 1.64
N ASN A 175 -17.29 -6.94 1.70
CA ASN A 175 -17.73 -8.22 1.16
C ASN A 175 -17.47 -9.27 2.23
N ARG A 176 -18.47 -10.11 2.53
CA ARG A 176 -18.32 -11.18 3.52
C ARG A 176 -17.23 -12.19 3.14
N ASN A 177 -16.88 -12.26 1.86
CA ASN A 177 -15.95 -13.25 1.33
C ASN A 177 -14.51 -12.72 1.18
N ALA A 178 -14.24 -11.47 1.54
CA ALA A 178 -12.89 -10.90 1.44
C ALA A 178 -12.62 -9.88 2.56
N PRO A 179 -11.44 -9.91 3.20
CA PRO A 179 -11.09 -8.97 4.26
C PRO A 179 -10.83 -7.57 3.68
N ALA A 180 -11.89 -6.81 3.45
CA ALA A 180 -11.84 -5.53 2.75
C ALA A 180 -10.88 -4.52 3.40
N LEU A 181 -10.76 -4.53 4.74
CA LEU A 181 -9.80 -3.67 5.43
C LEU A 181 -8.35 -4.10 5.21
N ALA A 182 -8.08 -5.41 5.16
CA ALA A 182 -6.75 -5.90 4.86
C ALA A 182 -6.34 -5.57 3.42
N LEU A 183 -7.30 -5.60 2.48
CA LEU A 183 -7.08 -5.16 1.10
C LEU A 183 -6.78 -3.67 0.98
N ASP A 184 -7.34 -2.83 1.85
CA ASP A 184 -6.97 -1.40 1.91
C ASP A 184 -5.59 -1.21 2.56
N PHE A 185 -5.34 -1.92 3.66
CA PHE A 185 -4.13 -1.78 4.46
C PHE A 185 -2.89 -2.29 3.72
N VAL A 186 -3.02 -3.32 2.89
CA VAL A 186 -1.89 -3.87 2.13
C VAL A 186 -1.35 -2.93 1.06
N GLU A 187 -2.16 -1.97 0.57
CA GLU A 187 -1.76 -1.07 -0.51
C GLU A 187 -0.50 -0.26 -0.16
N GLN A 188 -0.28 0.05 1.12
CA GLN A 188 0.92 0.78 1.52
C GLN A 188 2.21 -0.05 1.52
N PHE A 189 2.10 -1.37 1.32
CA PHE A 189 3.20 -2.32 1.45
C PHE A 189 3.52 -3.08 0.17
N ARG A 190 2.66 -3.04 -0.86
CA ARG A 190 2.86 -3.83 -2.09
C ARG A 190 4.21 -3.53 -2.74
N GLN A 191 4.49 -2.28 -3.05
CA GLN A 191 5.73 -1.86 -3.69
C GLN A 191 6.96 -2.05 -2.77
N PRO A 192 6.98 -1.50 -1.54
CA PRO A 192 8.20 -1.52 -0.72
C PRO A 192 8.55 -2.89 -0.13
N ILE A 193 7.57 -3.78 0.02
CA ILE A 193 7.78 -5.13 0.60
C ILE A 193 7.66 -6.19 -0.49
N ALA A 194 6.47 -6.35 -1.11
CA ALA A 194 6.24 -7.46 -2.03
C ALA A 194 7.01 -7.31 -3.35
N ASP A 195 6.88 -6.19 -4.06
CA ASP A 195 7.52 -6.02 -5.37
C ASP A 195 9.05 -6.02 -5.22
N ARG A 196 9.56 -5.39 -4.16
CA ARG A 196 10.98 -5.45 -3.79
C ARG A 196 11.47 -6.88 -3.54
N PHE A 197 10.68 -7.69 -2.84
CA PHE A 197 11.01 -9.10 -2.63
C PHE A 197 11.03 -9.88 -3.95
N VAL A 198 10.05 -9.67 -4.84
CA VAL A 198 10.01 -10.34 -6.15
C VAL A 198 11.21 -9.95 -7.00
N MET A 199 11.54 -8.66 -7.07
CA MET A 199 12.75 -8.19 -7.77
C MET A 199 14.01 -8.86 -7.21
N LEU A 200 14.12 -8.98 -5.88
CA LEU A 200 15.26 -9.65 -5.24
C LEU A 200 15.38 -11.12 -5.66
N LEU A 201 14.28 -11.87 -5.72
CA LEU A 201 14.30 -13.29 -6.09
C LEU A 201 14.87 -13.51 -7.50
N PHE A 202 14.40 -12.72 -8.48
CA PHE A 202 14.83 -12.88 -9.86
C PHE A 202 16.23 -12.27 -10.10
N ASN A 203 16.53 -11.10 -9.53
CA ASN A 203 17.85 -10.48 -9.67
C ASN A 203 18.97 -11.32 -9.07
N LYS A 204 18.68 -12.05 -7.98
CA LYS A 204 19.63 -13.00 -7.37
C LYS A 204 19.58 -14.39 -7.98
N LYS A 205 18.78 -14.61 -9.04
CA LYS A 205 18.59 -15.91 -9.70
C LYS A 205 18.15 -17.02 -8.73
N ILE A 206 17.42 -16.66 -7.67
CA ILE A 206 16.83 -17.61 -6.72
C ILE A 206 15.65 -18.33 -7.38
N LEU A 207 14.90 -17.60 -8.21
CA LEU A 207 13.91 -18.16 -9.12
C LEU A 207 14.30 -17.81 -10.55
N GLN A 208 14.11 -18.76 -11.46
CA GLN A 208 14.45 -18.66 -12.88
C GLN A 208 13.34 -19.25 -13.75
N ALA A 209 13.40 -19.08 -15.07
CA ALA A 209 12.37 -19.60 -15.98
C ALA A 209 12.08 -21.12 -15.81
N ALA A 210 13.09 -21.91 -15.44
CA ALA A 210 12.97 -23.36 -15.23
C ALA A 210 12.13 -23.75 -13.99
N ASP A 211 11.88 -22.81 -13.08
CA ASP A 211 11.12 -23.05 -11.84
C ASP A 211 9.60 -23.05 -12.03
N PHE A 212 9.15 -22.90 -13.28
CA PHE A 212 7.76 -22.69 -13.64
C PHE A 212 7.29 -23.67 -14.70
N ASN A 213 6.02 -24.07 -14.58
CA ASN A 213 5.34 -24.96 -15.50
C ASN A 213 4.13 -24.27 -16.15
N PRO A 214 3.78 -24.62 -17.40
CA PRO A 214 2.52 -24.22 -17.99
C PRO A 214 1.35 -24.86 -17.22
N GLY A 215 0.35 -24.04 -16.92
CA GLY A 215 -0.90 -24.44 -16.29
C GLY A 215 -2.09 -24.34 -17.24
N PRO A 216 -3.31 -24.60 -16.76
CA PRO A 216 -4.52 -24.48 -17.55
C PRO A 216 -4.74 -23.04 -18.03
N MET A 217 -5.43 -22.86 -19.15
CA MET A 217 -5.78 -21.53 -19.69
C MET A 217 -4.58 -20.59 -19.91
N HIS A 218 -3.45 -21.13 -20.39
CA HIS A 218 -2.20 -20.36 -20.60
C HIS A 218 -1.65 -19.71 -19.31
N SER A 219 -2.00 -20.27 -18.15
CA SER A 219 -1.45 -19.82 -16.88
C SER A 219 -0.02 -20.32 -16.70
N VAL A 220 0.74 -19.64 -15.85
CA VAL A 220 2.06 -20.08 -15.39
C VAL A 220 1.98 -20.40 -13.91
N LEU A 221 2.45 -21.58 -13.54
CA LEU A 221 2.42 -22.12 -12.18
C LEU A 221 3.83 -22.33 -11.66
N LEU A 222 4.05 -22.08 -10.37
CA LEU A 222 5.30 -22.48 -9.73
C LEU A 222 5.37 -24.00 -9.62
N THR A 223 6.56 -24.56 -9.82
CA THR A 223 6.85 -25.92 -9.39
C THR A 223 6.75 -26.04 -7.85
N GLU A 224 6.56 -27.26 -7.35
CA GLU A 224 6.51 -27.49 -5.90
C GLU A 224 7.83 -27.15 -5.18
N SER A 225 8.97 -27.33 -5.84
CA SER A 225 10.29 -26.89 -5.33
C SER A 225 10.37 -25.36 -5.27
N ALA A 226 10.01 -24.68 -6.36
CA ALA A 226 10.03 -23.22 -6.44
C ALA A 226 9.09 -22.58 -5.42
N LYS A 227 7.91 -23.16 -5.21
CA LYS A 227 6.94 -22.71 -4.20
C LYS A 227 7.52 -22.83 -2.79
N ARG A 228 8.19 -23.93 -2.45
CA ARG A 228 8.89 -24.08 -1.17
C ARG A 228 9.99 -23.03 -1.02
N THR A 229 10.83 -22.85 -2.04
CA THR A 229 11.88 -21.82 -2.05
C THR A 229 11.30 -20.42 -1.83
N LEU A 230 10.23 -20.06 -2.55
CA LEU A 230 9.55 -18.77 -2.41
C LEU A 230 9.09 -18.54 -0.98
N ILE A 231 8.41 -19.51 -0.36
CA ILE A 231 7.90 -19.40 1.01
C ILE A 231 9.06 -19.25 1.99
N THR A 232 10.09 -20.08 1.89
CA THR A 232 11.26 -19.99 2.77
C THR A 232 11.95 -18.63 2.67
N GLN A 233 12.15 -18.12 1.46
CA GLN A 233 12.75 -16.81 1.23
C GLN A 233 11.85 -15.67 1.73
N TRP A 234 10.53 -15.81 1.59
CA TRP A 234 9.56 -14.85 2.09
C TRP A 234 9.61 -14.73 3.61
N GLU A 235 9.56 -15.86 4.33
CA GLU A 235 9.66 -15.88 5.78
C GLU A 235 10.98 -15.26 6.26
N GLN A 236 12.11 -15.63 5.64
CA GLN A 236 13.40 -15.04 5.96
C GLN A 236 13.43 -13.53 5.69
N PHE A 237 12.86 -13.09 4.57
CA PHE A 237 12.80 -11.67 4.21
C PHE A 237 11.98 -10.86 5.22
N LEU A 238 10.86 -11.41 5.71
CA LEU A 238 10.00 -10.76 6.70
C LEU A 238 10.63 -10.63 8.08
N GLU A 239 11.52 -11.55 8.47
CA GLU A 239 12.23 -11.53 9.76
C GLU A 239 13.55 -10.74 9.71
N THR A 240 14.14 -10.55 8.53
CA THR A 240 15.42 -9.87 8.38
C THR A 240 15.27 -8.36 8.66
N PRO A 241 16.01 -7.78 9.63
CA PRO A 241 15.97 -6.35 9.90
C PRO A 241 16.52 -5.52 8.73
N GLN A 242 15.78 -4.48 8.35
CA GLN A 242 16.08 -3.62 7.21
C GLN A 242 15.94 -2.14 7.58
N ARG A 243 16.62 -1.27 6.85
CA ARG A 243 16.43 0.17 6.97
C ARG A 243 15.14 0.56 6.23
N LEU A 244 14.01 0.49 6.93
CA LEU A 244 12.67 0.76 6.39
C LEU A 244 12.17 2.17 6.75
N LEU A 245 12.62 2.71 7.89
CA LEU A 245 12.23 4.03 8.39
C LEU A 245 13.46 4.92 8.53
N GLU A 246 13.33 6.17 8.13
CA GLU A 246 14.42 7.15 8.28
C GLU A 246 14.65 7.48 9.76
N ASN A 247 15.91 7.57 10.16
CA ASN A 247 16.33 7.90 11.53
C ASN A 247 15.79 6.96 12.62
N GLN A 248 15.40 5.73 12.26
CA GLN A 248 15.01 4.69 13.21
C GLN A 248 15.93 3.46 13.08
N PRO A 249 16.01 2.63 14.12
CA PRO A 249 16.70 1.34 14.05
C PRO A 249 16.17 0.46 12.93
N HIS A 250 17.01 -0.47 12.47
CA HIS A 250 16.58 -1.49 11.52
C HIS A 250 15.39 -2.26 12.08
N LEU A 251 14.39 -2.46 11.24
CA LEU A 251 13.13 -3.10 11.58
C LEU A 251 12.88 -4.21 10.58
N SER A 252 12.38 -5.35 11.05
CA SER A 252 11.92 -6.40 10.15
C SER A 252 10.64 -5.93 9.43
N PRO A 253 10.40 -6.33 8.17
CA PRO A 253 9.12 -6.05 7.52
C PRO A 253 7.93 -6.55 8.33
N ARG A 254 8.06 -7.67 9.06
CA ARG A 254 7.01 -8.17 9.95
C ARG A 254 6.68 -7.18 11.06
N ASP A 255 7.68 -6.70 11.79
CA ASP A 255 7.48 -5.71 12.86
C ASP A 255 6.88 -4.41 12.32
N LEU A 256 7.25 -4.00 11.10
CA LEU A 256 6.67 -2.85 10.44
C LEU A 256 5.15 -2.99 10.26
N LEU A 257 4.68 -4.15 9.81
CA LEU A 257 3.25 -4.41 9.62
C LEU A 257 2.48 -4.26 10.94
N TYR A 258 2.99 -4.87 12.02
CA TYR A 258 2.36 -4.78 13.35
C TYR A 258 2.36 -3.35 13.90
N ARG A 259 3.50 -2.64 13.85
CA ARG A 259 3.56 -1.24 14.30
C ARG A 259 2.63 -0.33 13.52
N GLN A 260 2.48 -0.56 12.22
CA GLN A 260 1.57 0.22 11.40
C GLN A 260 0.10 -0.12 11.71
N ALA A 261 -0.23 -1.37 12.01
CA ALA A 261 -1.57 -1.74 12.44
C ALA A 261 -1.94 -1.09 13.78
N GLU A 262 -1.01 -1.07 14.74
CA GLU A 262 -1.17 -0.36 16.01
C GLU A 262 -1.31 1.15 15.84
N ALA A 263 -0.48 1.77 15.01
CA ALA A 263 -0.57 3.19 14.70
C ALA A 263 -1.90 3.54 14.01
N PHE A 264 -2.40 2.63 13.16
CA PHE A 264 -3.69 2.77 12.51
C PHE A 264 -4.86 2.68 13.50
N GLU A 265 -4.83 1.72 14.44
CA GLU A 265 -5.79 1.63 15.55
C GLU A 265 -5.80 2.90 16.40
N ALA A 266 -4.61 3.35 16.81
CA ALA A 266 -4.47 4.53 17.65
C ALA A 266 -5.00 5.79 16.97
N ALA A 267 -4.75 5.96 15.67
CA ALA A 267 -5.27 7.08 14.89
C ALA A 267 -6.80 7.10 14.87
N ILE A 268 -7.43 5.94 14.62
CA ILE A 268 -8.89 5.82 14.59
C ILE A 268 -9.50 6.06 15.99
N ARG A 269 -8.91 5.44 17.02
CA ARG A 269 -9.35 5.59 18.42
C ARG A 269 -9.27 7.03 18.91
N ASP A 270 -8.14 7.70 18.64
CA ASP A 270 -7.88 9.08 19.07
C ASP A 270 -8.51 10.13 18.13
N LYS A 271 -9.14 9.71 17.03
CA LYS A 271 -9.69 10.60 15.99
C LYS A 271 -8.64 11.52 15.36
N LYS A 272 -7.42 11.02 15.19
CA LYS A 272 -6.29 11.72 14.57
C LYS A 272 -6.08 11.24 13.14
N SER A 273 -5.37 12.04 12.34
CA SER A 273 -4.96 11.59 11.01
C SER A 273 -3.90 10.50 11.09
N TYR A 274 -4.16 9.42 10.35
CA TYR A 274 -3.21 8.35 10.15
C TYR A 274 -2.17 8.74 9.10
N THR A 275 -0.90 8.47 9.41
CA THR A 275 0.21 8.62 8.45
C THR A 275 0.56 7.24 7.91
N HIS A 276 0.27 7.02 6.63
CA HIS A 276 0.62 5.77 5.96
C HIS A 276 2.13 5.58 5.86
N TYR A 277 2.54 4.32 5.77
CA TYR A 277 3.94 3.99 5.54
C TYR A 277 4.40 4.50 4.16
N ARG A 278 5.56 5.17 4.15
CA ARG A 278 6.29 5.57 2.95
C ARG A 278 7.70 5.03 3.06
N LEU A 279 8.23 4.48 1.97
CA LEU A 279 9.59 3.97 1.97
C LEU A 279 10.55 5.15 1.88
N CYS A 280 11.35 5.38 2.92
CA CYS A 280 12.42 6.37 2.86
C CYS A 280 13.66 5.75 2.19
N LEU A 281 14.05 6.24 1.01
CA LEU A 281 15.26 5.82 0.26
C LEU A 281 16.41 6.83 0.34
#